data_AF-A0A8T3Q2D4-F1
#
_entry.id   AF-A0A8T3Q2D4-F1
#
_cell.length_a   1.000
_cell.length_b   1.000
_cell.length_c   1.000
_cell.angle_alpha   90.00
_cell.angle_beta   90.00
_cell.angle_gamma   90.00
#
_symmetry.space_group_name_H-M   'P 1'
#
loop_
_entity.id
_entity.type
_entity.pdbx_description
1 polymer ?
#
loop_
_entity_poly.entity_id
_entity_poly.type
_entity_poly.pdbx_seq_one_letter_code
_entity_poly.pdbx_strand_id
1 'polypeptide(L)' 'MPLRNYRPTSPGLRQMTRSTFEEITAASPHKPLTEKLVRRAGRNSQGKLTVRHQGSG' A
#
# COMPACT_ATOMS: atom_id res chain seq x y z
N MET A 1 -14.60 -4.15 -8.49
CA MET A 1 -13.50 -4.97 -7.95
C MET A 1 -14.03 -6.07 -7.04
N PRO A 2 -13.82 -7.35 -7.38
CA PRO A 2 -14.20 -8.47 -6.53
C PRO A 2 -13.32 -8.53 -5.26
N LEU A 3 -13.89 -9.05 -4.17
CA LEU A 3 -13.21 -9.31 -2.90
C LEU A 3 -12.98 -10.82 -2.74
N ARG A 4 -11.75 -11.20 -2.40
CA ARG A 4 -11.36 -12.57 -2.06
C ARG A 4 -11.28 -12.72 -0.54
N ASN A 5 -12.07 -13.67 -0.03
CA ASN A 5 -11.97 -14.14 1.34
C ASN A 5 -10.99 -15.32 1.41
N TYR A 6 -10.24 -15.41 2.51
CA TYR A 6 -9.27 -16.50 2.73
C TYR A 6 -9.86 -17.58 3.64
N ARG A 7 -9.43 -18.83 3.45
CA ARG A 7 -9.70 -19.90 4.43
C ARG A 7 -8.98 -19.53 5.74
N PRO A 8 -9.62 -19.66 6.91
CA PRO A 8 -9.04 -19.25 8.19
C PRO A 8 -7.98 -20.24 8.69
N THR A 9 -6.82 -20.30 8.03
CA THR A 9 -5.69 -21.17 8.39
C THR A 9 -4.81 -20.57 9.50
N SER A 10 -4.91 -19.27 9.77
CA SER A 10 -4.22 -18.60 10.88
C SER A 10 -5.07 -17.45 11.44
N PRO A 11 -4.81 -16.97 12.67
CA PRO A 11 -5.54 -15.87 13.29
C PRO A 11 -5.58 -14.58 12.48
N GLY A 12 -4.45 -14.19 11.90
CA GLY A 12 -4.35 -12.95 11.11
C GLY A 12 -5.14 -13.02 9.80
N LEU A 13 -5.36 -14.21 9.25
CA LEU A 13 -6.08 -14.39 7.98
C LEU A 13 -7.60 -14.45 8.14
N ARG A 14 -8.12 -14.65 9.36
CA ARG A 14 -9.56 -14.93 9.58
C ARG A 14 -10.51 -13.84 9.08
N GLN A 15 -10.13 -12.59 9.28
CA GLN A 15 -10.93 -11.42 8.87
C GLN A 15 -10.28 -10.70 7.67
N MET A 16 -9.17 -11.23 7.16
CA MET A 16 -8.45 -10.60 6.06
C MET A 16 -9.22 -10.82 4.76
N THR A 17 -9.42 -9.73 4.03
CA THR A 17 -9.97 -9.73 2.68
C THR A 17 -9.02 -8.97 1.78
N ARG A 18 -8.91 -9.41 0.52
CA ARG A 18 -8.05 -8.75 -0.48
C ARG A 18 -8.78 -8.61 -1.80
N SER A 19 -8.54 -7.56 -2.55
CA SER A 19 -9.04 -7.43 -3.91
C SER A 19 -8.44 -8.51 -4.82
N THR A 20 -9.19 -9.02 -5.80
CA THR A 20 -8.73 -10.09 -6.70
C THR A 20 -7.83 -9.61 -7.84
N PHE A 21 -7.82 -8.30 -8.15
CA PHE A 21 -6.98 -7.69 -9.18
C PHE A 21 -7.12 -8.28 -10.60
N GLU A 22 -8.24 -8.94 -10.92
CA GLU A 22 -8.49 -9.59 -12.23
C GLU A 22 -8.41 -8.61 -13.42
N GLU A 23 -8.72 -7.34 -13.20
CA GLU A 23 -8.68 -6.27 -14.21
C GLU A 23 -7.24 -5.75 -14.47
N ILE A 24 -6.27 -6.08 -13.63
CA ILE A 24 -4.88 -5.63 -13.79
C ILE A 24 -4.16 -6.52 -14.81
N THR A 25 -3.87 -5.97 -15.98
CA THR A 25 -3.29 -6.72 -17.11
C THR A 25 -1.76 -6.76 -17.14
N ALA A 26 -1.09 -5.87 -16.37
CA ALA A 26 0.37 -5.75 -16.36
C ALA A 26 0.90 -5.70 -14.93
N ALA A 27 2.02 -6.40 -14.69
CA ALA A 27 2.65 -6.47 -13.36
C ALA A 27 3.59 -5.29 -13.07
N SER A 28 4.09 -4.61 -14.11
CA SER A 28 5.06 -3.52 -13.99
C SER A 28 4.54 -2.23 -14.64
N PRO A 29 4.84 -1.05 -14.06
CA PRO A 29 4.44 0.22 -14.64
C PRO A 29 5.33 0.59 -15.84
N HIS A 30 4.79 1.43 -16.74
CA HIS A 30 5.53 1.97 -17.86
C HIS A 30 6.59 2.99 -17.39
N LYS A 31 7.87 2.59 -17.43
CA LYS A 31 9.00 3.31 -16.83
C LYS A 31 9.11 4.81 -17.20
N PRO A 32 8.91 5.23 -18.47
CA PRO A 32 8.96 6.66 -18.84
C PRO A 32 7.90 7.53 -18.13
N LEU A 33 6.82 6.94 -17.62
CA LEU A 33 5.75 7.64 -16.91
C LEU A 33 5.88 7.50 -15.38
N THR A 34 7.04 7.06 -14.88
CA THR A 34 7.29 6.89 -13.44
C THR A 34 8.36 7.86 -12.95
N GLU A 35 8.19 8.32 -11.71
CA GLU A 35 9.15 9.19 -11.02
C GLU A 35 9.43 8.68 -9.60
N LYS A 36 10.50 9.17 -9.00
CA LYS A 36 10.87 8.80 -7.62
C LYS A 36 10.00 9.54 -6.62
N LEU A 37 9.21 8.80 -5.84
CA LEU A 37 8.48 9.34 -4.70
C LEU A 37 9.35 9.34 -3.43
N VAL A 38 9.66 10.53 -2.89
CA VAL A 38 10.42 10.67 -1.63
C VAL A 38 9.45 10.68 -0.43
N ARG A 39 9.59 9.69 0.46
CA ARG A 39 8.79 9.61 1.70
C ARG A 39 9.29 10.61 2.73
N ARG A 40 8.37 11.43 3.25
CA ARG A 40 8.66 12.46 4.26
C ARG A 40 8.41 12.01 5.71
N ALA A 41 7.84 10.82 5.90
CA ALA A 41 7.57 10.22 7.22
C ALA A 41 6.92 11.21 8.23
N GLY A 42 5.88 11.92 7.79
CA GLY A 42 5.13 12.89 8.60
C GLY A 42 5.87 14.19 8.95
N ARG A 43 7.11 14.39 8.46
CA ARG A 43 7.94 15.56 8.76
C ARG A 43 7.83 16.66 7.70
N ASN A 44 7.94 17.91 8.14
CA ASN A 44 8.01 19.09 7.27
C ASN A 44 9.47 19.45 6.92
N SER A 45 9.66 20.55 6.18
CA SER A 45 10.99 21.04 5.76
C SER A 45 11.91 21.46 6.90
N GLN A 46 11.36 21.75 8.09
CA GLN A 46 12.14 22.05 9.30
C GLN A 46 12.55 20.79 10.07
N GLY A 47 12.19 19.60 9.56
CA GLY A 47 12.40 18.32 10.23
C GLY A 47 11.43 18.02 11.37
N LYS A 48 10.44 18.90 11.62
CA LYS A 48 9.46 18.73 12.69
C LYS A 48 8.37 17.75 12.27
N LEU A 49 7.94 16.91 13.21
CA LEU A 49 6.77 16.03 13.03
C LEU A 49 5.51 16.90 12.97
N THR A 50 4.85 16.90 11.82
CA THR A 50 3.60 17.68 11.60
C THR A 50 2.38 16.78 11.46
N VAL A 51 2.57 15.54 11.02
CA VAL A 51 1.51 14.53 10.94
C VAL A 51 1.95 13.27 11.70
N ARG A 52 1.15 12.85 12.69
CA ARG A 52 1.41 11.64 13.49
C ARG A 52 1.02 10.37 12.72
N HIS A 53 1.54 9.23 13.16
CA HIS A 53 1.31 7.90 12.57
C HIS A 53 1.65 7.81 11.07
N GLN A 54 2.47 8.73 10.55
CA GLN A 54 3.06 8.65 9.22
C GLN A 54 4.56 8.39 9.35
N GLY A 55 4.99 7.23 8.91
CA GLY A 55 6.36 6.77 9.07
C GLY A 55 6.38 5.25 9.01
N SER A 56 7.28 4.73 8.18
CA SER A 56 7.20 3.39 7.57
C SER A 56 5.87 3.04 6.92
N GLY A 57 5.97 2.21 5.90
CA GLY A 57 4.89 1.39 5.37
C GLY A 57 5.20 -0.07 5.67
#